data_AF-N6X1U9-F1
#
_entry.id   AF-N6X1U9-F1
#
_cell.length_a   1.000
_cell.length_b   1.000
_cell.length_c   1.000
_cell.angle_alpha   90.00
_cell.angle_beta   90.00
_cell.angle_gamma   90.00
#
_symmetry.space_group_name_H-M   'P 1'
#
loop_
_entity.id
_entity.type
_entity.pdbx_description
1 polymer ?
#
loop_
_entity_poly.entity_id
_entity_poly.type
_entity_poly.pdbx_seq_one_letter_code
_entity_poly.pdbx_strand_id
1 'polypeptide(L)'
;MLGITLKLQRYFILFGAIYVALMAAISLIVYFTGTSLGVIASLVYLLGAGSGTASLFVREQGRAPEPAEKRGLALGCVGVTFLISIVMTLSLVIGNVGLARTPAALASAFGALSPLAWLAVLAFIAAVYFGILSLFFGWFARRQARRTTG
;
A
#
# COMPACT_ATOMS: atom_id res chain seq x y z
N MET A 1 6.76 20.54 15.96
CA MET A 1 6.37 19.20 15.43
C MET A 1 5.47 19.24 14.18
N LEU A 2 4.73 20.32 13.91
CA LEU A 2 3.82 20.43 12.74
C LEU A 2 4.50 20.46 11.35
N GLY A 3 5.78 20.87 11.27
CA GLY A 3 6.50 20.97 9.99
C GLY A 3 6.99 19.62 9.42
N ILE A 4 7.09 18.59 10.25
CA ILE A 4 7.54 17.25 9.84
C ILE A 4 6.40 16.50 9.14
N THR A 5 5.16 16.64 9.61
CA THR A 5 3.97 15.98 9.04
C THR A 5 3.63 16.48 7.64
N LEU A 6 3.80 17.78 7.36
CA LEU A 6 3.55 18.37 6.03
C LEU A 6 4.53 17.85 4.96
N LYS A 7 5.80 17.63 5.31
CA LYS A 7 6.77 17.02 4.38
C LYS A 7 6.44 15.57 4.09
N LEU A 8 6.00 14.80 5.09
CA LEU A 8 5.65 13.39 4.91
C LEU A 8 4.39 13.18 4.05
N GLN A 9 3.43 14.09 4.13
CA GLN A 9 2.16 13.97 3.39
C GLN A 9 2.34 13.84 1.87
N ARG A 10 3.32 14.52 1.29
CA ARG A 10 3.61 14.42 -0.15
C ARG A 10 4.03 13.00 -0.55
N TYR A 11 4.79 12.31 0.30
CA TYR A 11 5.19 10.93 0.07
C TYR A 11 4.01 9.96 0.21
N PHE A 12 3.03 10.26 1.06
CA PHE A 12 1.78 9.47 1.16
C PHE A 12 0.93 9.59 -0.11
N ILE A 13 0.81 10.80 -0.66
CA ILE A 13 0.08 11.04 -1.92
C ILE A 13 0.79 10.32 -3.07
N LEU A 14 2.12 10.45 -3.17
CA LEU A 14 2.89 9.74 -4.19
C LEU A 14 2.75 8.23 -4.06
N PHE A 15 2.88 7.70 -2.84
CA PHE A 15 2.70 6.29 -2.57
C PHE A 15 1.32 5.82 -3.05
N GLY A 16 0.25 6.53 -2.68
CA GLY A 16 -1.10 6.23 -3.13
C GLY A 16 -1.25 6.30 -4.65
N ALA A 17 -0.67 7.32 -5.30
CA ALA A 17 -0.73 7.47 -6.75
C ALA A 17 -0.03 6.31 -7.49
N ILE A 18 1.18 5.93 -7.07
CA ILE A 18 1.91 4.79 -7.65
C ILE A 18 1.14 3.49 -7.39
N TYR A 19 0.62 3.32 -6.17
CA TYR A 19 -0.14 2.13 -5.78
C TYR A 19 -1.38 1.96 -6.66
N VAL A 20 -2.20 3.00 -6.82
CA VAL A 20 -3.42 2.97 -7.64
C VAL A 20 -3.08 2.79 -9.12
N ALA A 21 -2.03 3.45 -9.63
CA ALA A 21 -1.60 3.29 -11.01
C ALA A 21 -1.16 1.85 -11.31
N LEU A 22 -0.37 1.24 -10.43
CA LEU A 22 0.04 -0.16 -10.57
C LEU A 22 -1.14 -1.12 -10.42
N MET A 23 -2.05 -0.85 -9.48
CA MET A 23 -3.28 -1.62 -9.33
C MET A 23 -4.10 -1.59 -10.62
N ALA A 24 -4.34 -0.41 -11.20
CA ALA A 24 -5.08 -0.27 -12.46
C ALA A 24 -4.38 -0.98 -13.64
N ALA A 25 -3.05 -0.84 -13.74
CA ALA A 25 -2.27 -1.51 -14.78
C ALA A 25 -2.35 -3.04 -14.66
N ILE A 26 -2.20 -3.59 -13.44
CA ILE A 26 -2.29 -5.04 -13.21
C ILE A 26 -3.72 -5.54 -13.45
N SER A 27 -4.74 -4.81 -13.03
CA SER A 27 -6.14 -5.14 -13.32
C SER A 27 -6.41 -5.19 -14.82
N LEU A 28 -5.84 -4.28 -15.60
CA LEU A 28 -5.96 -4.27 -17.06
C LEU A 28 -5.28 -5.50 -17.68
N ILE A 29 -4.08 -5.87 -17.20
CA ILE A 29 -3.37 -7.07 -17.65
C ILE A 29 -4.24 -8.31 -17.36
N VAL A 30 -4.70 -8.47 -16.12
CA VAL A 30 -5.56 -9.58 -15.69
C VAL A 30 -6.82 -9.70 -16.55
N TYR A 31 -7.43 -8.57 -16.90
CA TYR A 31 -8.60 -8.54 -17.77
C TYR A 31 -8.30 -9.08 -19.17
N PHE A 32 -7.18 -8.68 -19.78
CA PHE A 32 -6.80 -9.12 -21.13
C PHE A 32 -6.22 -10.54 -21.18
N THR A 33 -5.52 -10.97 -20.15
CA THR A 33 -4.88 -12.30 -20.11
C THR A 33 -5.75 -13.37 -19.49
N GLY A 34 -6.85 -13.00 -18.83
CA GLY A 34 -7.73 -13.93 -18.10
C GLY A 34 -7.05 -14.60 -16.91
N THR A 35 -5.93 -14.06 -16.42
CA THR A 35 -5.13 -14.68 -15.35
C THR A 35 -5.55 -14.19 -13.97
N SER A 36 -5.51 -15.04 -12.95
CA SER A 36 -5.76 -14.64 -11.56
C SER A 36 -4.44 -14.43 -10.81
N LEU A 37 -4.10 -13.18 -10.48
CA LEU A 37 -2.86 -12.85 -9.74
C LEU A 37 -3.05 -12.77 -8.21
N GLY A 38 -4.29 -12.68 -7.72
CA GLY A 38 -4.61 -12.74 -6.28
C GLY A 38 -3.70 -11.87 -5.41
N VAL A 39 -3.18 -12.46 -4.33
CA VAL A 39 -2.29 -11.79 -3.36
C VAL A 39 -0.96 -11.32 -3.97
N ILE A 40 -0.50 -11.94 -5.06
CA ILE A 40 0.77 -11.58 -5.71
C ILE A 40 0.67 -10.19 -6.32
N ALA A 41 -0.45 -9.86 -6.97
CA ALA A 41 -0.71 -8.50 -7.45
C ALA A 41 -0.57 -7.50 -6.30
N SER A 42 -1.05 -7.89 -5.11
CA SER A 42 -1.00 -7.03 -3.92
C SER A 42 0.38 -6.70 -3.41
N LEU A 43 1.28 -7.67 -3.49
CA LEU A 43 2.67 -7.43 -3.18
C LEU A 43 3.32 -6.57 -4.26
N VAL A 44 3.05 -6.80 -5.55
CA VAL A 44 3.69 -6.04 -6.64
C VAL A 44 3.43 -4.54 -6.53
N TYR A 45 2.17 -4.11 -6.36
CA TYR A 45 1.89 -2.68 -6.23
C TYR A 45 2.39 -2.09 -4.89
N LEU A 46 2.47 -2.88 -3.81
CA LEU A 46 3.02 -2.45 -2.53
C LEU A 46 4.53 -2.22 -2.63
N LEU A 47 5.24 -3.16 -3.27
CA LEU A 47 6.68 -3.09 -3.51
C LEU A 47 7.01 -1.95 -4.48
N GLY A 48 6.24 -1.79 -5.55
CA GLY A 48 6.41 -0.70 -6.52
C GLY A 48 6.19 0.67 -5.90
N ALA A 49 5.09 0.85 -5.15
CA ALA A 49 4.81 2.10 -4.45
C ALA A 49 5.84 2.38 -3.34
N GLY A 50 6.23 1.37 -2.57
CA GLY A 50 7.23 1.49 -1.50
C GLY A 50 8.62 1.87 -2.03
N SER A 51 9.08 1.20 -3.09
CA SER A 51 10.37 1.50 -3.73
C SER A 51 10.39 2.86 -4.42
N GLY A 52 9.31 3.23 -5.13
CA GLY A 52 9.19 4.54 -5.77
C GLY A 52 9.20 5.68 -4.74
N THR A 53 8.48 5.51 -3.63
CA THR A 53 8.43 6.49 -2.55
C THR A 53 9.77 6.61 -1.82
N ALA A 54 10.42 5.48 -1.52
CA ALA A 54 11.75 5.47 -0.93
C ALA A 54 12.80 6.14 -1.85
N SER A 55 12.71 5.89 -3.16
CA SER A 55 13.59 6.50 -4.16
C SER A 55 13.43 8.01 -4.23
N LEU A 56 12.18 8.50 -4.24
CA LEU A 56 11.94 9.94 -4.26
C LEU A 56 12.45 10.60 -2.97
N PHE A 57 12.23 9.97 -1.81
CA PHE A 57 12.73 10.50 -0.54
C PHE A 57 14.25 10.67 -0.56
N VAL A 58 14.98 9.64 -1.00
CA VAL A 58 16.46 9.70 -1.09
C VAL A 58 16.91 10.77 -2.08
N ARG A 59 16.22 10.89 -3.22
CA ARG A 59 16.54 11.88 -4.25
C ARG A 59 16.32 13.33 -3.76
N GLU A 60 15.26 13.57 -2.99
CA GLU A 60 14.92 14.92 -2.51
C GLU A 60 15.67 15.32 -1.25
N GLN A 61 15.88 14.40 -0.31
CA GLN A 61 16.55 14.68 0.96
C GLN A 61 18.05 14.41 0.92
N GLY A 62 18.56 13.75 -0.13
CA GLY A 62 19.98 13.34 -0.23
C GLY A 62 20.42 12.32 0.81
N ARG A 63 19.48 11.81 1.63
CA ARG A 63 19.75 10.88 2.73
C ARG A 63 18.64 9.84 2.86
N ALA A 64 18.93 8.77 3.60
CA ALA A 64 17.90 7.83 4.01
C ALA A 64 17.01 8.44 5.12
N PRO A 65 15.76 7.96 5.26
CA PRO A 65 14.88 8.36 6.37
C PRO A 65 15.49 8.04 7.74
N GLU A 66 15.35 8.95 8.69
CA GLU A 66 15.72 8.72 10.08
C GLU A 66 14.76 7.70 10.73
N PRO A 67 15.11 7.07 11.87
CA PRO A 67 14.27 6.05 12.51
C PRO A 67 12.82 6.51 12.78
N ALA A 68 12.63 7.77 13.20
CA ALA A 68 11.31 8.34 13.43
C ALA A 68 10.53 8.57 12.12
N GLU A 69 11.19 9.12 11.09
CA GLU A 69 10.59 9.33 9.76
C GLU A 69 10.25 8.02 9.08
N LYS A 70 11.13 7.01 9.19
CA LYS A 70 10.90 5.65 8.69
C LYS A 70 9.62 5.07 9.26
N ARG A 71 9.45 5.15 10.59
CA ARG A 71 8.26 4.61 11.26
C ARG A 71 7.01 5.36 10.82
N GLY A 72 7.08 6.69 10.71
CA GLY A 72 5.98 7.52 10.20
C GLY A 72 5.63 7.20 8.74
N LEU A 73 6.63 7.03 7.87
CA LEU A 73 6.46 6.67 6.47
C LEU A 73 5.82 5.29 6.31
N ALA A 74 6.33 4.29 7.03
CA ALA A 74 5.80 2.93 6.97
C ALA A 74 4.36 2.87 7.50
N LEU A 75 4.06 3.44 8.68
CA LEU A 75 2.70 3.47 9.22
C LEU A 75 1.74 4.27 8.33
N GLY A 76 2.18 5.43 7.83
CA GLY A 76 1.38 6.25 6.93
C GLY A 76 1.04 5.53 5.63
N CYS A 77 2.02 4.88 5.00
CA CYS A 77 1.78 4.11 3.76
C CYS A 77 0.90 2.86 4.00
N VAL A 78 1.02 2.20 5.15
CA VAL A 78 0.06 1.16 5.56
C VAL A 78 -1.35 1.74 5.66
N GLY A 79 -1.51 2.89 6.33
CA GLY A 79 -2.79 3.59 6.45
C GLY A 79 -3.39 3.96 5.09
N VAL A 80 -2.58 4.49 4.17
CA VAL A 80 -3.00 4.79 2.78
C VAL A 80 -3.45 3.53 2.06
N THR A 81 -2.74 2.42 2.25
CA THR A 81 -3.10 1.13 1.64
C THR A 81 -4.48 0.65 2.11
N PHE A 82 -4.76 0.72 3.42
CA PHE A 82 -6.08 0.39 3.95
C PHE A 82 -7.15 1.36 3.49
N LEU A 83 -6.86 2.66 3.43
CA LEU A 83 -7.79 3.67 2.96
C LEU A 83 -8.21 3.40 1.51
N ILE A 84 -7.26 3.09 0.62
CA ILE A 84 -7.52 2.70 -0.77
C ILE A 84 -8.42 1.45 -0.81
N SER A 85 -8.09 0.41 -0.03
CA SER A 85 -8.92 -0.81 0.03
C SER A 85 -10.35 -0.53 0.48
N ILE A 86 -10.55 0.33 1.48
CA ILE A 86 -11.88 0.73 1.96
C ILE A 86 -12.63 1.48 0.85
N VAL A 87 -12.01 2.49 0.23
CA VAL A 87 -12.62 3.27 -0.85
C VAL A 87 -13.01 2.39 -2.03
N MET A 88 -12.13 1.47 -2.44
CA MET A 88 -12.42 0.54 -3.54
C MET A 88 -13.57 -0.41 -3.19
N THR A 89 -13.58 -0.96 -1.97
CA THR A 89 -14.65 -1.85 -1.50
C THR A 89 -15.99 -1.12 -1.45
N LEU A 90 -16.03 0.09 -0.88
CA LEU A 90 -17.24 0.90 -0.83
C LEU A 90 -17.73 1.28 -2.23
N SER A 91 -16.81 1.59 -3.14
CA SER A 91 -17.15 1.90 -4.54
C SER A 91 -17.81 0.71 -5.24
N LEU A 92 -17.37 -0.52 -4.96
CA LEU A 92 -17.99 -1.75 -5.47
C LEU A 92 -19.38 -2.02 -4.88
N VAL A 93 -19.59 -1.68 -3.60
CA VAL A 93 -20.89 -1.86 -2.91
C VAL A 93 -21.90 -0.80 -3.35
N ILE A 94 -21.50 0.48 -3.39
CA ILE A 94 -22.38 1.62 -3.70
C ILE A 94 -22.64 1.73 -5.20
N GLY A 95 -21.62 1.52 -6.03
CA GLY A 95 -21.71 1.72 -7.47
C GLY A 95 -22.61 0.72 -8.19
N ASN A 96 -23.05 -0.34 -7.51
CA ASN A 96 -23.92 -1.40 -8.04
C ASN A 96 -23.52 -1.85 -9.46
N VAL A 97 -22.20 -1.88 -9.72
CA VAL A 97 -21.62 -2.07 -11.05
C VAL A 97 -21.79 -3.54 -11.46
N GLY A 98 -22.99 -3.91 -11.92
CA GLY A 98 -23.31 -5.13 -12.66
C GLY A 98 -23.17 -6.48 -11.95
N LEU A 99 -22.58 -6.55 -10.76
CA LEU A 99 -22.39 -7.80 -10.03
C LEU A 99 -23.46 -7.93 -8.95
N ALA A 100 -24.67 -8.39 -9.31
CA ALA A 100 -25.68 -8.80 -8.32
C ALA A 100 -25.16 -9.85 -7.31
N ARG A 101 -23.99 -10.45 -7.56
CA ARG A 101 -23.29 -11.41 -6.70
C ARG A 101 -22.23 -10.80 -5.77
N THR A 102 -21.77 -9.55 -5.95
CA THR A 102 -20.73 -8.97 -5.07
C THR A 102 -21.22 -8.73 -3.64
N PRO A 103 -22.45 -8.24 -3.38
CA PRO A 103 -22.90 -8.03 -2.00
C PRO A 103 -23.05 -9.35 -1.25
N ALA A 104 -23.53 -10.40 -1.93
CA ALA A 104 -23.68 -11.73 -1.38
C ALA A 104 -22.32 -12.41 -1.11
N ALA A 105 -21.36 -12.28 -2.03
CA ALA A 105 -20.00 -12.78 -1.83
C ALA A 105 -19.30 -12.07 -0.67
N LEU A 106 -19.42 -10.74 -0.56
CA LEU A 106 -18.92 -9.96 0.58
C LEU A 106 -19.59 -10.40 1.89
N ALA A 107 -20.92 -10.53 1.92
CA ALA A 107 -21.66 -11.00 3.09
C ALA A 107 -21.21 -12.41 3.53
N SER A 108 -21.01 -13.33 2.58
CA SER A 108 -20.49 -14.67 2.87
C SER A 108 -19.05 -14.66 3.40
N ALA A 109 -18.20 -13.77 2.89
CA ALA A 109 -16.83 -13.62 3.37
C ALA A 109 -16.81 -13.04 4.79
N PHE A 110 -17.58 -11.98 5.06
CA PHE A 110 -17.68 -11.40 6.40
C PHE A 110 -18.32 -12.35 7.41
N GLY A 111 -19.29 -13.16 6.99
CA GLY A 111 -19.91 -14.19 7.82
C GLY A 111 -19.04 -15.43 8.08
N ALA A 112 -17.96 -15.63 7.31
CA ALA A 112 -17.09 -16.81 7.45
C ALA A 112 -16.20 -16.78 8.70
N LEU A 113 -15.98 -15.61 9.29
CA LEU A 113 -15.09 -15.42 10.44
C LEU A 113 -15.76 -14.55 11.50
N SER A 114 -15.44 -14.80 12.76
CA SER A 114 -15.87 -13.92 13.85
C SER A 114 -15.23 -12.53 13.70
N PRO A 115 -15.86 -11.46 14.24
CA PRO A 115 -15.28 -10.12 14.20
C PRO A 115 -13.86 -10.05 14.79
N LEU A 116 -13.58 -10.84 15.83
CA LEU A 116 -12.26 -10.91 16.44
C LEU A 116 -11.22 -11.57 15.52
N ALA A 117 -11.61 -12.63 14.80
CA ALA A 117 -10.75 -13.27 13.82
C ALA A 117 -10.43 -12.32 12.65
N TRP A 118 -11.40 -11.52 12.21
CA TRP A 118 -11.16 -10.46 11.21
C TRP A 118 -10.16 -9.42 11.69
N LEU A 119 -10.28 -8.95 12.94
CA LEU A 119 -9.30 -8.03 13.53
C LEU A 119 -7.90 -8.64 13.57
N ALA A 120 -7.78 -9.93 13.92
CA ALA A 120 -6.50 -10.62 13.91
C ALA A 120 -5.89 -10.73 12.51
N VAL A 121 -6.70 -11.05 11.49
CA VAL A 121 -6.27 -11.11 10.09
C VAL A 121 -5.81 -9.75 9.59
N LEU A 122 -6.59 -8.69 9.84
CA LEU A 122 -6.23 -7.32 9.44
C LEU A 122 -4.96 -6.84 10.14
N ALA A 123 -4.81 -7.14 11.44
CA ALA A 123 -3.60 -6.83 12.19
C ALA A 123 -2.38 -7.57 11.63
N PHE A 124 -2.54 -8.84 11.27
CA PHE A 124 -1.47 -9.62 10.65
C PHE A 124 -1.06 -9.04 9.29
N ILE A 125 -2.02 -8.72 8.41
CA ILE A 125 -1.76 -8.07 7.12
C ILE A 125 -1.05 -6.73 7.31
N ALA A 126 -1.52 -5.91 8.26
CA ALA A 126 -0.91 -4.64 8.59
C ALA A 126 0.54 -4.81 9.06
N ALA A 127 0.82 -5.81 9.89
CA ALA A 127 2.17 -6.12 10.37
C ALA A 127 3.10 -6.54 9.22
N VAL A 128 2.61 -7.38 8.29
CA VAL A 128 3.37 -7.80 7.11
C VAL A 128 3.68 -6.60 6.22
N TYR A 129 2.68 -5.76 5.91
CA TYR A 129 2.88 -4.57 5.08
C TYR A 129 3.82 -3.56 5.74
N PHE A 130 3.69 -3.37 7.06
CA PHE A 130 4.60 -2.54 7.83
C PHE A 130 6.04 -3.06 7.77
N GLY A 131 6.23 -4.37 7.88
CA GLY A 131 7.53 -5.03 7.75
C GLY A 131 8.17 -4.78 6.38
N ILE A 132 7.42 -5.01 5.31
CA ILE A 132 7.85 -4.77 3.93
C ILE A 132 8.25 -3.30 3.75
N LEU A 133 7.35 -2.37 4.07
CA LEU A 133 7.61 -0.93 3.91
C LEU A 133 8.78 -0.45 4.78
N SER A 134 8.93 -1.01 5.98
CA SER A 134 10.08 -0.74 6.86
C SER A 134 11.41 -1.22 6.27
N LEU A 135 11.41 -2.28 5.46
CA LEU A 135 12.59 -2.72 4.72
C LEU A 135 12.92 -1.74 3.58
N PHE A 136 11.91 -1.24 2.85
CA PHE A 136 12.11 -0.25 1.79
C PHE A 136 12.63 1.08 2.31
N PHE A 137 11.96 1.67 3.30
CA PHE A 137 12.39 2.95 3.89
C PHE A 137 13.67 2.81 4.74
N GLY A 138 14.07 1.59 5.10
CA GLY A 138 15.28 1.32 5.85
C GLY A 138 16.46 0.90 4.96
N TRP A 139 16.48 -0.38 4.59
CA TRP A 139 17.62 -0.97 3.88
C TRP A 139 17.73 -0.46 2.44
N PHE A 140 16.63 -0.44 1.69
CA PHE A 140 16.65 -0.01 0.29
C PHE A 140 17.03 1.47 0.16
N ALA A 141 16.39 2.35 0.95
CA ALA A 141 16.71 3.78 0.97
C ALA A 141 18.18 4.05 1.35
N ARG A 142 18.73 3.33 2.35
CA ARG A 142 20.16 3.43 2.71
C ARG A 142 21.08 2.97 1.59
N ARG A 143 20.75 1.85 0.94
CA ARG A 143 21.53 1.33 -0.19
C ARG A 143 21.54 2.31 -1.35
N GLN A 144 20.40 2.95 -1.62
CA GLN A 144 20.27 3.94 -2.67
C GLN A 144 21.05 5.22 -2.34
N ALA A 145 20.90 5.76 -1.12
CA ALA A 145 21.62 6.97 -0.70
C ALA A 145 23.15 6.80 -0.84
N ARG A 146 23.70 5.64 -0.48
CA ARG A 146 25.12 5.32 -0.65
C ARG A 146 25.59 5.31 -2.11
N ARG A 147 24.70 4.99 -3.06
CA ARG A 147 25.03 4.96 -4.50
C ARG A 147 24.97 6.34 -5.14
N THR A 148 24.22 7.28 -4.56
CA THR A 148 24.10 8.65 -5.09
C THR A 148 25.22 9.58 -4.63
N THR A 149 25.93 9.21 -3.56
CA THR A 149 27.02 10.00 -2.97
C THR A 149 28.43 9.43 -3.23
N GLY A 150 28.53 8.35 -4.01
CA GLY A 150 29.79 7.68 -4.33
C GLY A 150 30.13 7.75 -5.80
#